data_AF-A0A964G8X6-F1
#
_entry.id   AF-A0A964G8X6-F1
#
_cell.length_a   1.000
_cell.length_b   1.000
_cell.length_c   1.000
_cell.angle_alpha   90.00
_cell.angle_beta   90.00
_cell.angle_gamma   90.00
#
_symmetry.space_group_name_H-M   'P 1'
#
loop_
_entity.id
_entity.type
_entity.pdbx_description
1 polymer ?
#
loop_
_entity_poly.entity_id
_entity_poly.type
_entity_poly.pdbx_seq_one_letter_code
_entity_poly.pdbx_strand_id
1 'polypeptide(L)'
;LNGGTLAFNSAYDRDEKDIAYLVKPPIPPHHLATFSFILMVIGSGLAFLVTPAFGLVTGVCVIMSVLYSHDSFRWKSIPGGDLAINMVGYGGCTTLSGIMVGQSILGAISVNPDLAGWLLIVGFCLLFGSFYPLTQIYQLDTDLEHGDLTLVAAIGAGKALILAIVLGIAAAIFLLGSTWLWNDALTPILPLLAALIIWIVMLAVWHRKSASMDAVAHEKGMYIALTVWAVIDLSILISRYGSIVVI
;
A
#
# COMPACT_ATOMS: atom_id res chain seq x y z
N LEU A 1 2.10 13.46 -3.90
CA LEU A 1 2.40 12.93 -2.55
C LEU A 1 3.48 11.84 -2.58
N ASN A 2 3.28 10.70 -3.26
CA ASN A 2 4.22 9.56 -3.24
C ASN A 2 5.71 9.90 -3.43
N GLY A 3 6.07 10.73 -4.43
CA GLY A 3 7.47 11.11 -4.62
C GLY A 3 8.04 11.92 -3.44
N GLY A 4 7.21 12.75 -2.80
CA GLY A 4 7.58 13.51 -1.62
C GLY A 4 7.71 12.62 -0.37
N THR A 5 6.79 11.67 -0.16
CA THR A 5 6.84 10.78 1.01
C THR A 5 8.07 9.87 0.97
N LEU A 6 8.40 9.32 -0.21
CA LEU A 6 9.60 8.51 -0.42
C LEU A 6 10.88 9.32 -0.22
N ALA A 7 10.99 10.50 -0.86
CA ALA A 7 12.15 11.37 -0.70
C ALA A 7 12.33 11.86 0.75
N PHE A 8 11.22 12.13 1.45
CA PHE A 8 11.25 12.51 2.85
C PHE A 8 11.74 11.34 3.72
N ASN A 9 11.21 10.13 3.52
CA ASN A 9 11.69 8.94 4.22
C ASN A 9 13.18 8.67 3.98
N SER A 10 13.65 8.68 2.73
CA SER A 10 15.07 8.47 2.43
C SER A 10 16.00 9.53 3.03
N ALA A 11 15.52 10.77 3.18
CA ALA A 11 16.32 11.82 3.82
C ALA A 11 16.58 11.56 5.32
N TYR A 12 15.65 10.89 6.02
CA TYR A 12 15.81 10.49 7.43
C TYR A 12 16.47 9.13 7.60
N ASP A 13 16.30 8.23 6.63
CA ASP A 13 16.88 6.89 6.69
C ASP A 13 18.37 6.89 6.35
N ARG A 14 18.86 7.94 5.67
CA ARG A 14 20.26 8.09 5.24
C ARG A 14 20.73 6.85 4.48
N ASP A 15 19.85 6.34 3.63
CA ASP A 15 20.01 5.05 2.95
C ASP A 15 21.32 4.99 2.14
N GLU A 16 22.20 4.04 2.47
CA GLU A 16 23.43 3.76 1.71
C GLU A 16 23.38 2.42 0.96
N LYS A 17 22.36 1.59 1.23
CA LYS A 17 22.12 0.28 0.60
C LYS A 17 20.98 0.34 -0.42
N ASP A 18 20.75 -0.74 -1.16
CA ASP A 18 19.69 -0.81 -2.18
C ASP A 18 18.30 -0.55 -1.55
N ILE A 19 17.58 0.45 -2.05
CA ILE A 19 16.24 0.86 -1.57
C ILE A 19 15.32 1.16 -2.74
N ALA A 20 14.00 1.05 -2.56
CA ALA A 20 13.00 1.57 -3.51
C ALA A 20 13.31 1.28 -5.00
N TYR A 21 13.79 0.06 -5.30
CA TYR A 21 14.18 -0.40 -6.65
C TYR A 21 15.44 0.26 -7.25
N LEU A 22 16.20 1.01 -6.46
CA LEU A 22 17.48 1.62 -6.80
C LEU A 22 18.64 0.80 -6.22
N VAL A 23 19.49 0.30 -7.12
CA VAL A 23 20.78 -0.29 -6.75
C VAL A 23 21.77 0.83 -6.46
N LYS A 24 22.38 0.84 -5.26
CA LYS A 24 23.32 1.87 -4.77
C LYS A 24 22.79 3.29 -4.94
N PRO A 25 21.79 3.72 -4.15
CA PRO A 25 21.29 5.09 -4.21
C PRO A 25 22.42 6.10 -3.90
N PRO A 26 22.40 7.29 -4.51
CA PRO A 26 23.31 8.37 -4.13
C PRO A 26 23.00 8.85 -2.70
N ILE A 27 24.01 9.37 -2.01
CA ILE A 27 23.84 9.98 -0.69
C ILE A 27 22.73 11.05 -0.75
N PRO A 28 21.73 11.01 0.15
CA PRO A 28 20.67 11.99 0.17
C PRO A 28 21.21 13.43 0.23
N PRO A 29 20.81 14.33 -0.68
CA PRO A 29 21.22 15.73 -0.63
C PRO A 29 20.81 16.40 0.70
N HIS A 30 21.62 17.35 1.18
CA HIS A 30 21.43 18.01 2.49
C HIS A 30 20.03 18.62 2.70
N HIS A 31 19.36 19.03 1.62
CA HIS A 31 18.04 19.68 1.67
C HIS A 31 16.89 18.78 1.20
N LEU A 32 17.12 17.46 1.03
CA LEU A 32 16.09 16.54 0.52
C LEU A 32 14.86 16.50 1.42
N ALA A 33 15.03 16.44 2.75
CA ALA A 33 13.92 16.45 3.71
C ALA A 33 13.08 17.73 3.59
N THR A 34 13.72 18.90 3.61
CA THR A 34 13.01 20.18 3.49
C THR A 34 12.31 20.33 2.14
N PHE A 35 12.99 19.98 1.05
CA PHE A 35 12.43 20.06 -0.31
C PHE A 35 11.22 19.14 -0.47
N SER A 36 11.34 17.88 -0.06
CA SER A 36 10.26 16.89 -0.14
C SER A 36 9.07 17.29 0.75
N PHE A 37 9.31 17.81 1.96
CA PHE A 37 8.25 18.34 2.82
C PHE A 37 7.50 19.51 2.18
N ILE A 38 8.22 20.51 1.65
CA ILE A 38 7.60 21.64 0.95
C ILE A 38 6.77 21.15 -0.24
N LEU A 39 7.31 20.21 -1.03
CA LEU A 39 6.60 19.63 -2.17
C LEU A 39 5.31 18.92 -1.75
N MET A 40 5.33 18.18 -0.62
CA MET A 40 4.15 17.54 -0.05
C MET A 40 3.10 18.56 0.40
N VAL A 41 3.52 19.62 1.10
CA VAL A 41 2.63 20.69 1.57
C VAL A 41 2.00 21.46 0.40
N ILE A 42 2.78 21.81 -0.62
CA ILE A 42 2.27 22.44 -1.85
C ILE A 42 1.27 21.50 -2.53
N GLY A 43 1.62 20.23 -2.71
CA GLY A 43 0.75 19.25 -3.35
C GLY A 43 -0.58 19.05 -2.59
N SER A 44 -0.53 19.01 -1.26
CA SER A 44 -1.74 18.96 -0.42
C SER A 44 -2.54 20.26 -0.49
N GLY A 45 -1.88 21.43 -0.54
CA GLY A 45 -2.54 22.71 -0.76
C GLY A 45 -3.28 22.78 -2.10
N LEU A 46 -2.65 22.28 -3.18
CA LEU A 46 -3.27 22.20 -4.51
C LEU A 46 -4.44 21.20 -4.54
N ALA A 47 -4.45 20.18 -3.68
CA ALA A 47 -5.56 19.22 -3.61
C ALA A 47 -6.89 19.87 -3.19
N PHE A 48 -6.86 20.99 -2.45
CA PHE A 48 -8.07 21.76 -2.13
C PHE A 48 -8.73 22.40 -3.36
N LEU A 49 -8.01 22.53 -4.49
CA LEU A 49 -8.58 23.00 -5.75
C LEU A 49 -9.49 21.97 -6.43
N VAL A 50 -9.38 20.69 -6.06
CA VAL A 50 -10.28 19.64 -6.54
C VAL A 50 -11.53 19.60 -5.66
N THR A 51 -11.36 19.27 -4.37
CA THR A 51 -12.40 19.39 -3.35
C THR A 51 -11.78 19.61 -1.97
N PRO A 52 -12.50 20.24 -1.02
CA PRO A 52 -12.02 20.36 0.36
C PRO A 52 -11.75 19.00 1.03
N ALA A 53 -12.58 17.98 0.76
CA ALA A 53 -12.43 16.65 1.31
C ALA A 53 -11.12 15.97 0.84
N PHE A 54 -10.80 16.09 -0.45
CA PHE A 54 -9.54 15.58 -0.99
C PHE A 54 -8.32 16.33 -0.40
N GLY A 55 -8.42 17.65 -0.25
CA GLY A 55 -7.42 18.46 0.46
C GLY A 55 -7.14 17.96 1.88
N LEU A 56 -8.19 17.65 2.65
CA LEU A 56 -8.04 17.11 4.01
C LEU A 56 -7.38 15.72 4.04
N VAL A 57 -7.80 14.80 3.16
CA VAL A 57 -7.22 13.45 3.08
C VAL A 57 -5.73 13.53 2.73
N THR A 58 -5.36 14.35 1.75
CA THR A 58 -3.94 14.54 1.39
C THR A 58 -3.14 15.18 2.52
N GLY A 59 -3.72 16.12 3.26
CA GLY A 59 -3.09 16.74 4.43
C GLY A 59 -2.81 15.73 5.54
N VAL A 60 -3.76 14.82 5.81
CA VAL A 60 -3.55 13.69 6.73
C VAL A 60 -2.40 12.81 6.25
N CYS A 61 -2.30 12.50 4.95
CA CYS A 61 -1.17 11.74 4.41
C CYS A 61 0.18 12.46 4.61
N VAL A 62 0.24 13.80 4.53
CA VAL A 62 1.46 14.55 4.85
C VAL A 62 1.84 14.37 6.32
N ILE A 63 0.88 14.50 7.23
CA ILE A 63 1.10 14.30 8.68
C ILE A 63 1.60 12.88 8.94
N MET A 64 0.97 11.87 8.34
CA MET A 64 1.39 10.47 8.46
C MET A 64 2.80 10.25 7.92
N SER A 65 3.16 10.86 6.80
CA SER A 65 4.54 10.79 6.29
C SER A 65 5.56 11.38 7.26
N VAL A 66 5.22 12.45 7.98
CA VAL A 66 6.08 13.04 9.00
C VAL A 66 6.19 12.11 10.22
N LEU A 67 5.06 11.60 10.72
CA LEU A 67 5.03 10.65 11.85
C LEU A 67 5.82 9.37 11.56
N TYR A 68 5.77 8.89 10.31
CA TYR A 68 6.47 7.70 9.87
C TYR A 68 8.00 7.88 9.88
N SER A 69 8.49 9.00 9.33
CA SER A 69 9.93 9.14 9.01
C SER A 69 10.72 10.01 10.00
N HIS A 70 10.12 11.06 10.55
CA HIS A 70 10.87 12.06 11.33
C HIS A 70 11.38 11.47 12.66
N ASP A 71 12.65 11.71 13.00
CA ASP A 71 13.33 11.10 14.16
C ASP A 71 12.59 11.26 15.50
N SER A 72 11.89 12.37 15.70
CA SER A 72 11.07 12.62 16.90
C SER A 72 9.89 11.67 17.08
N PHE A 73 9.43 11.00 16.02
CA PHE A 73 8.26 10.11 16.05
C PHE A 73 8.60 8.70 15.56
N ARG A 74 9.21 8.63 14.37
CA ARG A 74 9.76 7.42 13.72
C ARG A 74 8.88 6.18 13.87
N TRP A 75 7.59 6.29 13.51
CA TRP A 75 6.61 5.19 13.65
C TRP A 75 7.00 3.94 12.87
N LYS A 76 7.85 4.08 11.84
CA LYS A 76 8.44 2.95 11.11
C LYS A 76 9.24 1.98 12.00
N SER A 77 9.70 2.44 13.16
CA SER A 77 10.47 1.65 14.14
C SER A 77 9.61 1.19 15.32
N ILE A 78 8.28 1.25 15.20
CA ILE A 78 7.31 0.78 16.20
C ILE A 78 6.58 -0.43 15.61
N PRO A 79 6.77 -1.65 16.16
CA PRO A 79 6.11 -2.85 15.65
C PRO A 79 4.59 -2.71 15.61
N GLY A 80 4.01 -2.80 14.41
CA GLY A 80 2.58 -2.63 14.15
C GLY A 80 2.17 -1.18 13.90
N GLY A 81 2.93 -0.19 14.38
CA GLY A 81 2.74 1.22 14.03
C GLY A 81 3.14 1.47 12.57
N ASP A 82 4.26 0.87 12.17
CA ASP A 82 4.76 0.80 10.80
C ASP A 82 3.74 0.18 9.82
N LEU A 83 3.09 -0.92 10.21
CA LEU A 83 2.03 -1.57 9.45
C LEU A 83 0.78 -0.68 9.38
N ALA A 84 0.28 -0.21 10.52
CA ALA A 84 -0.99 0.52 10.58
C ALA A 84 -0.97 1.82 9.75
N ILE A 85 0.13 2.58 9.85
CA ILE A 85 0.27 3.84 9.11
C ILE A 85 0.37 3.61 7.61
N ASN A 86 1.02 2.52 7.17
CA ASN A 86 1.10 2.15 5.76
C ASN A 86 -0.22 1.60 5.22
N MET A 87 -0.94 0.78 5.99
CA MET A 87 -2.29 0.32 5.67
C MET A 87 -3.25 1.48 5.43
N VAL A 88 -3.30 2.42 6.38
CA VAL A 88 -4.19 3.57 6.31
C VAL A 88 -3.76 4.53 5.21
N GLY A 89 -2.47 4.87 5.12
CA GLY A 89 -1.96 5.87 4.19
C GLY A 89 -1.95 5.39 2.74
N TYR A 90 -1.16 4.35 2.47
CA TYR A 90 -1.01 3.83 1.11
C TYR A 90 -2.23 3.02 0.67
N GLY A 91 -2.79 2.15 1.52
CA GLY A 91 -3.94 1.32 1.15
C GLY A 91 -5.27 2.09 1.15
N GLY A 92 -5.61 2.71 2.29
CA GLY A 92 -6.90 3.38 2.49
C GLY A 92 -6.99 4.76 1.82
N CYS A 93 -6.14 5.70 2.22
CA CYS A 93 -6.21 7.09 1.80
C CYS A 93 -5.91 7.28 0.31
N THR A 94 -5.01 6.48 -0.29
CA THR A 94 -4.78 6.52 -1.75
C THR A 94 -6.01 6.07 -2.53
N THR A 95 -6.66 4.99 -2.10
CA THR A 95 -7.90 4.49 -2.73
C THR A 95 -9.03 5.51 -2.60
N LEU A 96 -9.22 6.05 -1.40
CA LEU A 96 -10.19 7.12 -1.14
C LEU A 96 -9.93 8.35 -2.02
N SER A 97 -8.66 8.76 -2.13
CA SER A 97 -8.22 9.86 -2.99
C SER A 97 -8.58 9.61 -4.46
N GLY A 98 -8.30 8.40 -4.96
CA GLY A 98 -8.64 8.01 -6.34
C GLY A 98 -10.13 8.09 -6.62
N ILE A 99 -10.97 7.61 -5.69
CA ILE A 99 -12.44 7.70 -5.78
C ILE A 99 -12.89 9.16 -5.80
N MET A 100 -12.42 9.99 -4.85
CA MET A 100 -12.81 11.41 -4.76
C MET A 100 -12.46 12.19 -6.03
N VAL A 101 -11.24 11.99 -6.55
CA VAL A 101 -10.80 12.64 -7.79
C VAL A 101 -11.62 12.14 -8.97
N GLY A 102 -11.84 10.83 -9.10
CA GLY A 102 -12.65 10.26 -10.17
C GLY A 102 -14.09 10.78 -10.18
N GLN A 103 -14.74 10.81 -9.02
CA GLN A 103 -16.08 11.37 -8.85
C GLN A 103 -16.13 12.86 -9.19
N SER A 104 -15.13 13.64 -8.77
CA SER A 104 -15.02 15.06 -9.10
C SER A 104 -14.89 15.29 -10.61
N ILE A 105 -14.05 14.50 -11.30
CA ILE A 105 -13.86 14.60 -12.76
C ILE A 105 -15.15 14.25 -13.51
N LEU A 106 -15.89 13.26 -13.02
CA LEU A 106 -17.18 12.85 -13.59
C LEU A 106 -18.33 13.81 -13.27
N GLY A 107 -18.08 14.88 -12.53
CA GLY A 107 -19.11 15.87 -12.16
C GLY A 107 -20.15 15.33 -11.18
N ALA A 108 -19.79 14.36 -10.34
CA ALA A 108 -20.69 13.82 -9.33
C ALA A 108 -21.12 14.90 -8.33
N ILE A 109 -22.38 14.81 -7.87
CA ILE A 109 -22.95 15.73 -6.86
C ILE A 109 -22.19 15.64 -5.53
N SER A 110 -21.60 14.48 -5.23
CA SER A 110 -20.88 14.19 -4.00
C SER A 110 -19.65 13.36 -4.31
N VAL A 111 -18.57 13.62 -3.56
CA VAL A 111 -17.32 12.83 -3.58
C VAL A 111 -17.24 11.83 -2.42
N ASN A 112 -18.35 11.60 -1.73
CA ASN A 112 -18.43 10.58 -0.70
C ASN A 112 -18.52 9.19 -1.36
N PRO A 113 -17.71 8.21 -0.92
CA PRO A 113 -17.87 6.85 -1.38
C PRO A 113 -19.24 6.29 -0.99
N ASP A 114 -19.85 5.53 -1.89
CA ASP A 114 -20.99 4.67 -1.57
C ASP A 114 -20.52 3.43 -0.79
N LEU A 115 -21.43 2.51 -0.46
CA LEU A 115 -21.08 1.31 0.29
C LEU A 115 -20.00 0.49 -0.43
N ALA A 116 -20.12 0.30 -1.74
CA ALA A 116 -19.14 -0.44 -2.51
C ALA A 116 -17.76 0.26 -2.50
N GLY A 117 -17.72 1.59 -2.65
CA GLY A 117 -16.51 2.38 -2.51
C GLY A 117 -15.86 2.24 -1.13
N TRP A 118 -16.64 2.22 -0.04
CA TRP A 118 -16.11 1.97 1.31
C TRP A 118 -15.55 0.56 1.47
N LEU A 119 -16.23 -0.47 0.92
CA LEU A 119 -15.69 -1.83 0.90
C LEU A 119 -14.39 -1.89 0.11
N LEU A 120 -14.29 -1.19 -1.02
CA LEU A 120 -13.06 -1.10 -1.82
C LEU A 120 -11.91 -0.48 -1.02
N ILE A 121 -12.16 0.64 -0.32
CA ILE A 121 -11.17 1.33 0.52
C ILE A 121 -10.67 0.42 1.64
N VAL A 122 -11.56 -0.26 2.36
CA VAL A 122 -11.18 -1.21 3.41
C VAL A 122 -10.44 -2.41 2.82
N GLY A 123 -10.88 -2.90 1.66
CA GLY A 123 -10.22 -3.98 0.93
C GLY A 123 -8.77 -3.64 0.58
N PHE A 124 -8.50 -2.45 0.02
CA PHE A 124 -7.13 -2.01 -0.29
C PHE A 124 -6.29 -1.66 0.95
N CYS A 125 -6.91 -1.13 2.00
CA CYS A 125 -6.26 -0.95 3.30
C CYS A 125 -5.71 -2.28 3.84
N LEU A 126 -6.55 -3.32 3.83
CA LEU A 126 -6.17 -4.66 4.26
C LEU A 126 -5.21 -5.34 3.28
N LEU A 127 -5.37 -5.16 1.97
CA LEU A 127 -4.46 -5.72 0.97
C LEU A 127 -3.07 -5.13 1.13
N PHE A 128 -2.96 -3.82 1.40
CA PHE A 128 -1.67 -3.19 1.68
C PHE A 128 -1.07 -3.74 2.97
N GLY A 129 -1.89 -4.02 3.98
CA GLY A 129 -1.45 -4.70 5.19
C GLY A 129 -1.00 -6.15 4.94
N SER A 130 -1.56 -6.82 3.95
CA SER A 130 -1.08 -8.13 3.49
C SER A 130 0.25 -8.04 2.74
N PHE A 131 0.53 -6.93 2.06
CA PHE A 131 1.73 -6.74 1.26
C PHE A 131 2.90 -6.16 2.06
N TYR A 132 2.66 -5.21 2.96
CA TYR A 132 3.69 -4.47 3.68
C TYR A 132 4.67 -5.36 4.45
N PRO A 133 4.25 -6.42 5.18
CA PRO A 133 5.19 -7.33 5.82
C PRO A 133 6.13 -8.02 4.82
N LEU A 134 5.72 -8.20 3.57
CA LEU A 134 6.53 -8.86 2.53
C LEU A 134 7.73 -7.99 2.14
N THR A 135 7.60 -6.66 2.19
CA THR A 135 8.71 -5.75 1.90
C THR A 135 9.74 -5.82 3.02
N GLN A 136 9.29 -5.94 4.27
CA GLN A 136 10.15 -6.02 5.44
C GLN A 136 10.90 -7.36 5.57
N ILE A 137 10.36 -8.46 5.04
CA ILE A 137 11.00 -9.79 5.19
C ILE A 137 12.37 -9.84 4.52
N TYR A 138 12.53 -9.30 3.30
CA TYR A 138 13.84 -9.32 2.65
C TYR A 138 14.76 -8.19 3.14
N GLN A 139 14.19 -7.14 3.76
CA GLN A 139 14.92 -6.01 4.34
C GLN A 139 15.34 -6.22 5.79
N LEU A 140 14.94 -7.35 6.41
CA LEU A 140 15.08 -7.63 7.84
C LEU A 140 16.50 -7.37 8.38
N ASP A 141 17.53 -7.87 7.70
CA ASP A 141 18.92 -7.67 8.15
C ASP A 141 19.34 -6.19 8.11
N THR A 142 18.89 -5.46 7.08
CA THR A 142 19.18 -4.02 6.94
C THR A 142 18.43 -3.19 7.97
N ASP A 143 17.15 -3.51 8.22
CA ASP A 143 16.35 -2.85 9.25
C ASP A 143 16.99 -3.01 10.64
N LEU A 144 17.46 -4.22 10.97
CA LEU A 144 18.15 -4.50 12.22
C LEU A 144 19.49 -3.77 12.35
N GLU A 145 20.28 -3.69 11.27
CA GLU A 145 21.53 -2.92 11.26
C GLU A 145 21.31 -1.41 11.49
N HIS A 146 20.21 -0.87 10.99
CA HIS A 146 19.81 0.53 11.23
C HIS A 146 19.16 0.77 12.60
N GLY A 147 18.92 -0.29 13.38
CA GLY A 147 18.26 -0.21 14.68
C GLY A 147 16.74 0.03 14.59
N ASP A 148 16.13 -0.22 13.43
CA ASP A 148 14.69 -0.09 13.23
C ASP A 148 13.97 -1.37 13.69
N LEU A 149 13.20 -1.26 14.77
CA LEU A 149 12.37 -2.36 15.27
C LEU A 149 11.04 -2.41 14.48
N THR A 150 11.10 -2.93 13.25
CA THR A 150 9.92 -3.14 12.40
C THR A 150 9.03 -4.28 12.92
N LEU A 151 7.81 -4.40 12.38
CA LEU A 151 6.91 -5.50 12.69
C LEU A 151 7.58 -6.87 12.45
N VAL A 152 8.20 -7.06 11.27
CA VAL A 152 8.89 -8.32 10.95
C VAL A 152 10.08 -8.56 11.85
N ALA A 153 10.86 -7.52 12.18
CA ALA A 153 11.95 -7.64 13.16
C ALA A 153 11.47 -8.11 14.53
N ALA A 154 10.28 -7.68 14.95
CA ALA A 154 9.71 -8.06 16.24
C ALA A 154 9.10 -9.48 16.27
N ILE A 155 8.41 -9.92 15.21
CA ILE A 155 7.63 -11.18 15.22
C ILE A 155 8.24 -12.30 14.36
N GLY A 156 9.22 -11.99 13.52
CA GLY A 156 9.86 -12.89 12.57
C GLY A 156 9.04 -13.13 11.29
N ALA A 157 9.73 -13.50 10.21
CA ALA A 157 9.15 -13.68 8.88
C ALA A 157 7.98 -14.69 8.83
N GLY A 158 8.06 -15.79 9.58
CA GLY A 158 6.99 -16.80 9.59
C GLY A 158 5.66 -16.25 10.12
N LYS A 159 5.66 -15.56 11.27
CA LYS A 159 4.45 -14.95 11.83
C LYS A 159 3.96 -13.78 10.98
N ALA A 160 4.88 -13.02 10.39
CA ALA A 160 4.54 -11.96 9.46
C ALA A 160 3.81 -12.48 8.21
N LEU A 161 4.24 -13.62 7.65
CA LEU A 161 3.55 -14.25 6.52
C LEU A 161 2.17 -14.80 6.92
N ILE A 162 2.00 -15.31 8.14
CA ILE A 162 0.67 -15.70 8.66
C ILE A 162 -0.24 -14.47 8.74
N LEU A 163 0.25 -13.36 9.30
CA LEU A 163 -0.50 -12.11 9.36
C LEU A 163 -0.87 -11.61 7.96
N ALA A 164 0.08 -11.67 7.02
CA ALA A 164 -0.16 -11.32 5.62
C ALA A 164 -1.30 -12.15 5.02
N ILE A 165 -1.32 -13.48 5.22
CA ILE A 165 -2.40 -14.35 4.75
C ILE A 165 -3.75 -13.94 5.37
N VAL A 166 -3.80 -13.69 6.67
CA VAL A 166 -5.04 -13.30 7.37
C VAL A 166 -5.57 -11.97 6.81
N LEU A 167 -4.71 -10.96 6.67
CA LEU A 167 -5.07 -9.67 6.09
C LEU A 167 -5.47 -9.80 4.61
N GLY A 168 -4.82 -10.68 3.85
CA GLY A 168 -5.16 -10.97 2.46
C GLY A 168 -6.54 -11.62 2.31
N ILE A 169 -6.90 -12.56 3.20
CA ILE A 169 -8.24 -13.16 3.21
C ILE A 169 -9.29 -12.11 3.56
N ALA A 170 -9.02 -11.28 4.57
CA ALA A 170 -9.91 -10.19 4.94
C ALA A 170 -10.07 -9.22 3.75
N ALA A 171 -8.98 -8.81 3.11
CA ALA A 171 -9.00 -7.98 1.90
C ALA A 171 -9.86 -8.61 0.80
N ALA A 172 -9.70 -9.91 0.55
CA ALA A 172 -10.48 -10.64 -0.46
C ALA A 172 -12.00 -10.53 -0.19
N ILE A 173 -12.43 -10.67 1.07
CA ILE A 173 -13.86 -10.54 1.44
C ILE A 173 -14.38 -9.14 1.09
N PHE A 174 -13.65 -8.09 1.46
CA PHE A 174 -14.08 -6.71 1.20
C PHE A 174 -14.04 -6.35 -0.30
N LEU A 175 -13.00 -6.76 -1.02
CA LEU A 175 -12.87 -6.50 -2.46
C LEU A 175 -13.94 -7.25 -3.26
N LEU A 176 -14.21 -8.52 -2.93
CA LEU A 176 -15.31 -9.28 -3.55
C LEU A 176 -16.68 -8.71 -3.17
N GLY A 177 -16.84 -8.20 -1.95
CA GLY A 177 -18.06 -7.50 -1.53
C GLY A 177 -18.30 -6.23 -2.35
N SER A 178 -17.26 -5.45 -2.61
CA SER A 178 -17.32 -4.27 -3.49
C SER A 178 -17.75 -4.65 -4.90
N THR A 179 -17.13 -5.68 -5.50
CA THR A 179 -17.46 -6.08 -6.88
C THR A 179 -18.83 -6.73 -6.99
N TRP A 180 -19.27 -7.44 -5.96
CA TRP A 180 -20.63 -7.98 -5.89
C TRP A 180 -21.68 -6.88 -5.93
N LEU A 181 -21.47 -5.76 -5.22
CA LEU A 181 -22.40 -4.64 -5.24
C LEU A 181 -22.42 -3.87 -6.57
N TRP A 182 -21.42 -4.07 -7.43
CA TRP A 182 -21.36 -3.43 -8.75
C TRP A 182 -21.99 -4.25 -9.87
N ASN A 183 -22.22 -5.55 -9.66
CA ASN A 183 -22.52 -6.50 -10.72
C ASN A 183 -23.73 -7.37 -10.40
N ASP A 184 -24.63 -7.52 -11.37
CA ASP A 184 -25.77 -8.45 -11.27
C ASP A 184 -25.42 -9.88 -11.71
N ALA A 185 -24.21 -10.10 -12.21
CA ALA A 185 -23.72 -11.38 -12.73
C ALA A 185 -22.35 -11.75 -12.14
N LEU A 186 -22.05 -13.05 -12.12
CA LEU A 186 -20.78 -13.57 -11.60
C LEU A 186 -19.59 -13.37 -12.54
N THR A 187 -19.82 -13.33 -13.86
CA THR A 187 -18.75 -13.31 -14.88
C THR A 187 -17.72 -12.19 -14.66
N PRO A 188 -18.11 -10.94 -14.34
CA PRO A 188 -17.15 -9.85 -14.08
C PRO A 188 -16.36 -10.03 -12.78
N ILE A 189 -16.77 -10.93 -11.88
CA ILE A 189 -16.13 -11.16 -10.57
C ILE A 189 -15.07 -12.27 -10.65
N LEU A 190 -15.21 -13.22 -11.59
CA LEU A 190 -14.32 -14.38 -11.72
C LEU A 190 -12.82 -14.04 -11.87
N PRO A 191 -12.42 -13.02 -12.66
CA PRO A 191 -11.01 -12.64 -12.75
C PRO A 191 -10.43 -12.20 -11.40
N LEU A 192 -11.20 -11.41 -10.62
CA LEU A 192 -10.78 -10.95 -9.31
C LEU A 192 -10.69 -12.11 -8.32
N LEU A 193 -11.67 -13.02 -8.32
CA LEU A 193 -11.63 -14.20 -7.49
C LEU A 193 -10.38 -15.05 -7.77
N ALA A 194 -10.05 -15.26 -9.05
CA ALA A 194 -8.85 -15.99 -9.45
C ALA A 194 -7.57 -15.28 -8.98
N ALA A 195 -7.47 -13.95 -9.16
CA ALA A 195 -6.31 -13.16 -8.73
C ALA A 195 -6.10 -13.23 -7.20
N LEU A 196 -7.19 -13.16 -6.42
CA LEU A 196 -7.15 -13.27 -4.96
C LEU A 196 -6.78 -14.68 -4.49
N ILE A 197 -7.25 -15.72 -5.17
CA ILE A 197 -6.81 -17.11 -4.89
C ILE A 197 -5.30 -17.24 -5.14
N ILE A 198 -4.80 -16.70 -6.26
CA ILE A 198 -3.36 -16.71 -6.57
C ILE A 198 -2.57 -15.98 -5.48
N TRP A 199 -3.04 -14.82 -5.02
CA TRP A 199 -2.43 -14.06 -3.92
C TRP A 199 -2.29 -14.92 -2.65
N ILE A 200 -3.38 -15.54 -2.20
CA ILE A 200 -3.37 -16.38 -0.98
C ILE A 200 -2.52 -17.63 -1.14
N VAL A 201 -2.61 -18.31 -2.29
CA VAL A 201 -1.81 -19.51 -2.56
C VAL A 201 -0.32 -19.17 -2.59
N MET A 202 0.06 -18.07 -3.24
CA MET A 202 1.43 -17.58 -3.27
C MET A 202 1.97 -17.34 -1.85
N LEU A 203 1.20 -16.64 -1.01
CA LEU A 203 1.59 -16.38 0.39
C LEU A 203 1.70 -17.67 1.21
N ALA A 204 0.77 -18.61 1.02
CA ALA A 204 0.81 -19.91 1.70
C ALA A 204 2.03 -20.75 1.29
N VAL A 205 2.38 -20.75 0.00
CA VAL A 205 3.59 -21.41 -0.51
C VAL A 205 4.84 -20.73 0.04
N TRP A 206 4.85 -19.41 0.09
CA TRP A 206 5.95 -18.64 0.67
C TRP A 206 6.13 -18.96 2.15
N HIS A 207 5.06 -18.90 2.94
CA HIS A 207 5.09 -19.27 4.36
C HIS A 207 5.70 -20.66 4.60
N ARG A 208 5.27 -21.67 3.82
CA ARG A 208 5.78 -23.04 3.93
C ARG A 208 7.27 -23.18 3.62
N LYS A 209 7.81 -22.34 2.74
CA LYS A 209 9.22 -22.39 2.30
C LYS A 209 10.12 -21.37 3.01
N SER A 210 9.53 -20.44 3.77
CA SER A 210 10.23 -19.28 4.34
C SER A 210 11.48 -19.64 5.14
N ALA A 211 11.43 -20.70 5.95
CA ALA A 211 12.57 -21.13 6.78
C ALA A 211 13.81 -21.58 5.97
N SER A 212 13.65 -21.91 4.68
CA SER A 212 14.75 -22.32 3.80
C SER A 212 15.11 -21.27 2.75
N MET A 213 14.50 -20.07 2.81
CA MET A 213 14.73 -19.01 1.83
C MET A 213 15.82 -18.06 2.33
N ASP A 214 16.66 -17.61 1.41
CA ASP A 214 17.59 -16.50 1.64
C ASP A 214 16.94 -15.16 1.26
N ALA A 215 17.64 -14.05 1.53
CA ALA A 215 17.15 -12.71 1.24
C ALA A 215 16.76 -12.53 -0.25
N VAL A 216 17.53 -13.09 -1.18
CA VAL A 216 17.27 -13.01 -2.62
C VAL A 216 15.98 -13.77 -2.99
N ALA A 217 15.74 -14.93 -2.40
CA ALA A 217 14.51 -15.67 -2.59
C ALA A 217 13.30 -14.92 -2.02
N HIS A 218 13.45 -14.27 -0.86
CA HIS A 218 12.42 -13.42 -0.28
C HIS A 218 12.11 -12.20 -1.15
N GLU A 219 13.14 -11.55 -1.69
CA GLU A 219 13.02 -10.42 -2.61
C GLU A 219 12.24 -10.82 -3.88
N LYS A 220 12.58 -11.96 -4.49
CA LYS A 220 11.82 -12.52 -5.63
C LYS A 220 10.35 -12.76 -5.27
N GLY A 221 10.07 -13.28 -4.08
CA GLY A 221 8.71 -13.46 -3.58
C GLY A 221 7.93 -12.14 -3.53
N MET A 222 8.57 -11.07 -3.06
CA MET A 222 8.00 -9.72 -3.01
C MET A 222 7.68 -9.19 -4.42
N TYR A 223 8.56 -9.35 -5.40
CA TYR A 223 8.29 -8.93 -6.79
C TYR A 223 7.17 -9.73 -7.46
N ILE A 224 7.06 -11.03 -7.17
CA ILE A 224 5.92 -11.82 -7.62
C ILE A 224 4.63 -11.26 -6.99
N ALA A 225 4.65 -10.92 -5.70
CA ALA A 225 3.51 -10.30 -5.04
C ALA A 225 3.11 -8.98 -5.70
N LEU A 226 4.05 -8.10 -6.05
CA LEU A 226 3.76 -6.87 -6.82
C LEU A 226 3.09 -7.16 -8.17
N THR A 227 3.52 -8.21 -8.86
CA THR A 227 2.92 -8.62 -10.14
C THR A 227 1.49 -9.10 -9.94
N VAL A 228 1.24 -9.91 -8.91
CA VAL A 228 -0.12 -10.40 -8.58
C VAL A 228 -1.01 -9.23 -8.12
N TRP A 229 -0.47 -8.25 -7.38
CA TRP A 229 -1.18 -7.03 -7.02
C TRP A 229 -1.68 -6.30 -8.26
N ALA A 230 -0.82 -6.09 -9.28
CA ALA A 230 -1.23 -5.44 -10.52
C ALA A 230 -2.35 -6.21 -11.25
N VAL A 231 -2.37 -7.54 -11.16
CA VAL A 231 -3.46 -8.37 -11.68
C VAL A 231 -4.76 -8.18 -10.88
N ILE A 232 -4.69 -8.01 -9.56
CA ILE A 232 -5.85 -7.67 -8.72
C ILE A 232 -6.42 -6.31 -9.14
N ASP A 233 -5.58 -5.28 -9.30
CA ASP A 233 -6.00 -3.95 -9.74
C ASP A 233 -6.72 -4.01 -11.09
N LEU A 234 -6.13 -4.70 -12.07
CA LEU A 234 -6.74 -4.88 -13.38
C LEU A 234 -8.06 -5.65 -13.29
N SER A 235 -8.12 -6.68 -12.44
CA SER A 235 -9.34 -7.47 -12.26
C SER A 235 -10.48 -6.66 -11.63
N ILE A 236 -10.17 -5.73 -10.72
CA ILE A 236 -11.15 -4.78 -10.16
C ILE A 236 -11.68 -3.86 -11.26
N LEU A 237 -10.80 -3.33 -12.13
CA LEU A 237 -11.22 -2.48 -13.25
C LEU A 237 -12.09 -3.24 -14.26
N ILE A 238 -11.71 -4.48 -14.61
CA ILE A 238 -12.53 -5.36 -15.45
C ILE A 238 -13.88 -5.64 -14.79
N SER A 239 -13.89 -5.90 -13.48
CA SER A 239 -15.12 -6.16 -12.74
C SER A 239 -16.05 -4.94 -12.70
N ARG A 240 -15.50 -3.74 -12.64
CA ARG A 240 -16.30 -2.50 -12.58
C ARG A 240 -16.75 -2.01 -13.96
N TYR A 241 -15.92 -2.14 -14.98
CA TYR A 241 -16.12 -1.46 -16.28
C TYR A 241 -16.10 -2.40 -17.49
N GLY A 242 -15.62 -3.64 -17.35
CA GLY A 242 -15.44 -4.58 -18.46
C GLY A 242 -16.73 -5.00 -19.15
N SER A 243 -17.86 -4.98 -18.43
CA SER A 243 -19.18 -5.30 -18.99
C SER A 243 -19.77 -4.19 -19.87
N ILE A 244 -19.23 -2.97 -19.81
CA ILE A 244 -19.71 -1.81 -20.59
C ILE A 244 -19.21 -1.89 -22.04
N VAL A 245 -18.18 -2.69 -22.33
CA VAL A 245 -17.49 -2.73 -23.64
C VAL A 245 -18.10 -3.75 -24.61
N VAL A 246 -19.13 -4.51 -24.21
CA VAL A 246 -19.72 -5.60 -25.04
C VAL A 246 -21.11 -5.25 -25.60
N ILE A 247 -21.49 -3.97 -25.66
CA ILE A 247 -22.77 -3.52 -26.25
C ILE A 247 -22.52 -2.60 -27.44
#